data_AF-A0A1F9HT42-F1
#
_entry.id   AF-A0A1F9HT42-F1
#
_cell.length_a   1.000
_cell.length_b   1.000
_cell.length_c   1.000
_cell.angle_alpha   90.00
_cell.angle_beta   90.00
_cell.angle_gamma   90.00
#
_symmetry.space_group_name_H-M   'P 1'
#
loop_
_entity.id
_entity.type
_entity.pdbx_description
1 polymer ?
#
loop_
_entity_poly.entity_id
_entity_poly.type
_entity_poly.pdbx_seq_one_letter_code
_entity_poly.pdbx_strand_id
1 'polypeptide(L)'
;MTKIKICKEKDCHNAQTTQGFCRLHYLKNWKKVQTEKRGKATKSLNRYVESILKRYPDRYMEQIKKDIRSKDFDEKVESQFGLEDEPIIVFDPNTTDEELNKILEGLKIEKGF
;
A
#
# COMPACT_ATOMS: atom_id res chain seq x y z
N MET A 1 28.48 27.62 6.82
CA MET A 1 27.37 27.66 7.80
C MET A 1 26.28 26.71 7.33
N THR A 2 25.90 25.73 8.15
CA THR A 2 24.81 24.80 7.87
C THR A 2 23.48 25.54 7.96
N LYS A 3 22.75 25.67 6.85
CA LYS A 3 21.43 26.32 6.84
C LYS A 3 20.43 25.43 7.59
N ILE A 4 19.99 25.89 8.77
CA ILE A 4 18.91 25.22 9.52
C ILE A 4 17.61 25.42 8.75
N LYS A 5 16.96 24.32 8.38
CA LYS A 5 15.64 24.34 7.76
C LYS A 5 14.57 24.31 8.86
N ILE A 6 13.52 25.11 8.70
CA ILE A 6 12.40 25.20 9.64
C ILE A 6 11.29 24.22 9.23
N CYS A 7 10.52 23.77 10.21
CA CYS A 7 9.34 22.94 10.02
C CYS A 7 8.35 23.53 8.99
N LYS A 8 7.75 22.67 8.16
CA LYS A 8 6.75 23.04 7.14
C LYS A 8 5.35 23.36 7.69
N GLU A 9 5.04 22.94 8.91
CA GLU A 9 3.75 23.27 9.54
C GLU A 9 3.65 24.79 9.75
N LYS A 10 2.49 25.38 9.45
CA LYS A 10 2.23 26.81 9.66
C LYS A 10 2.51 27.17 11.12
N ASP A 11 3.14 28.34 11.30
CA ASP A 11 3.48 28.93 12.59
C ASP A 11 4.44 28.08 13.48
N CYS A 12 5.07 27.05 12.91
CA CYS A 12 6.06 26.25 13.62
C CYS A 12 7.49 26.73 13.32
N HIS A 13 8.15 27.30 14.33
CA HIS A 13 9.53 27.80 14.24
C HIS A 13 10.60 26.77 14.63
N ASN A 14 10.19 25.53 14.93
CA ASN A 14 11.10 24.47 15.31
C ASN A 14 11.96 24.02 14.12
N ALA A 15 13.18 23.58 14.44
CA ALA A 15 14.07 22.98 13.45
C ALA A 15 13.44 21.73 12.81
N GLN A 16 13.57 21.62 11.50
CA GLN A 16 13.18 20.45 10.73
C GLN A 16 14.08 19.26 11.11
N THR A 17 13.46 18.13 11.46
CA THR A 17 14.18 16.88 11.72
C THR A 17 13.95 15.87 10.60
N THR A 18 12.69 15.62 10.23
CA THR A 18 12.33 14.49 9.36
C THR A 18 11.31 14.92 8.31
N GLN A 19 11.58 14.62 7.03
CA GLN A 19 10.64 14.77 5.89
C GLN A 19 10.01 16.15 5.67
N GLY A 20 10.47 17.19 6.36
CA GLY A 20 9.87 18.54 6.25
C GLY A 20 9.41 19.09 7.58
N PHE A 21 9.29 18.27 8.61
CA PHE A 21 8.66 18.64 9.86
C PHE A 21 9.63 18.53 11.02
N CYS A 22 9.34 19.25 12.10
CA CYS A 22 9.91 18.95 13.41
C CYS A 22 9.37 17.60 13.92
N ARG A 23 9.98 17.04 14.97
CA ARG A 23 9.62 15.71 15.49
C ARG A 23 8.13 15.57 15.82
N LEU A 24 7.55 16.58 16.48
CA LEU A 24 6.13 16.58 16.86
C LEU A 24 5.20 16.61 15.64
N HIS A 25 5.43 17.53 14.70
CA HIS A 25 4.59 17.64 13.51
C HIS A 25 4.79 16.50 12.52
N TYR A 26 5.94 15.84 12.54
CA TYR A 26 6.13 14.61 11.80
C TYR A 26 5.22 13.49 12.31
N LEU A 27 5.12 13.31 13.63
CA LEU A 27 4.25 12.30 14.23
C LEU A 27 2.77 12.61 13.96
N LYS A 28 2.36 13.87 14.14
CA LYS A 28 0.99 14.35 13.82
C LYS A 28 0.62 14.07 12.36
N ASN A 29 1.54 14.32 11.43
CA ASN A 29 1.32 14.15 9.99
C ASN A 29 1.75 12.77 9.46
N TRP A 30 2.12 11.80 10.31
CA TRP A 30 2.76 10.55 9.88
C TRP A 30 1.90 9.79 8.86
N LYS A 31 0.59 9.61 9.15
CA LYS A 31 -0.32 8.91 8.25
C LYS A 31 -0.34 9.55 6.86
N LYS A 32 -0.43 10.88 6.80
CA LYS A 32 -0.42 11.66 5.55
C LYS A 32 0.92 11.54 4.81
N VAL A 33 2.04 11.61 5.52
CA VAL A 33 3.37 11.43 4.93
C VAL A 33 3.51 10.02 4.34
N GLN A 34 2.97 9.00 4.99
CA GLN A 34 3.01 7.63 4.50
C GLN A 34 2.10 7.40 3.29
N THR A 35 0.89 7.94 3.27
CA THR A 35 0.01 7.84 2.10
C THR A 35 0.60 8.55 0.88
N GLU A 36 1.18 9.74 1.06
CA GLU A 36 1.89 10.45 -0.02
C GLU A 36 3.10 9.66 -0.54
N LYS A 37 3.87 9.02 0.34
CA LYS A 37 4.99 8.16 -0.05
C LYS A 37 4.53 6.95 -0.85
N ARG A 38 3.49 6.24 -0.37
CA ARG A 38 2.89 5.10 -1.09
C ARG A 38 2.41 5.53 -2.47
N GLY A 39 1.65 6.64 -2.55
CA GLY A 39 1.17 7.16 -3.83
C GLY A 39 2.30 7.55 -4.80
N LYS A 40 3.41 8.12 -4.31
CA LYS A 40 4.59 8.39 -5.14
C LYS A 40 5.27 7.12 -5.63
N ALA A 41 5.38 6.10 -4.78
CA ALA A 41 5.94 4.81 -5.16
C ALA A 41 5.09 4.14 -6.26
N THR A 42 3.76 4.12 -6.09
CA THR A 42 2.82 3.62 -7.10
C THR A 42 2.96 4.36 -8.43
N LYS A 43 3.00 5.70 -8.41
CA LYS A 43 3.20 6.51 -9.63
C LYS A 43 4.54 6.23 -10.30
N SER A 44 5.60 6.03 -9.53
CA SER A 44 6.93 5.69 -10.06
C SER A 44 6.93 4.31 -10.71
N LEU A 45 6.29 3.33 -10.08
CA LEU A 45 6.13 1.99 -10.63
C LEU A 45 5.34 2.03 -11.94
N ASN A 46 4.21 2.75 -11.96
CA ASN A 46 3.40 2.88 -13.17
C ASN A 46 4.19 3.51 -14.32
N ARG A 47 4.94 4.58 -14.07
CA ARG A 47 5.82 5.18 -15.09
C ARG A 47 6.89 4.21 -15.59
N TYR A 48 7.45 3.40 -14.71
CA TYR A 48 8.43 2.39 -15.07
C TYR A 48 7.80 1.32 -15.97
N VAL A 49 6.63 0.80 -15.59
CA VAL A 49 5.83 -0.14 -16.40
C VAL A 49 5.50 0.47 -17.76
N GLU A 50 4.98 1.69 -17.82
CA GLU A 50 4.71 2.41 -19.07
C GLU A 50 5.96 2.55 -19.95
N SER A 51 7.12 2.84 -19.34
CA SER A 51 8.38 2.96 -20.08
C SER A 51 8.85 1.63 -20.67
N ILE A 52 8.60 0.51 -19.98
CA ILE A 52 8.89 -0.83 -20.44
C ILE A 52 7.94 -1.22 -21.59
N LEU A 53 6.64 -0.99 -21.40
CA LEU A 53 5.61 -1.27 -22.40
C LEU A 53 5.87 -0.50 -23.70
N LYS A 54 6.33 0.76 -23.60
CA LYS A 54 6.67 1.57 -24.78
C LYS A 54 7.91 1.07 -25.52
N ARG A 55 8.86 0.44 -24.83
CA ARG A 55 10.14 -0.01 -25.42
C ARG A 55 10.06 -1.37 -26.10
N TYR A 56 9.18 -2.26 -25.65
CA TYR A 56 9.08 -3.61 -26.20
C TYR A 56 7.61 -4.07 -26.34
N PRO A 57 6.75 -3.32 -27.05
CA PRO A 57 5.33 -3.65 -27.14
C PRO A 57 5.11 -5.08 -27.66
N ASP A 58 5.83 -5.48 -28.70
CA ASP A 58 5.59 -6.77 -29.36
C ASP A 58 5.98 -7.97 -28.48
N ARG A 59 7.11 -7.91 -27.78
CA ARG A 59 7.57 -9.04 -26.94
C ARG A 59 6.64 -9.30 -25.76
N TYR A 60 6.13 -8.23 -25.13
CA TYR A 60 5.17 -8.37 -24.03
C TYR A 60 3.81 -8.81 -24.54
N MET A 61 3.35 -8.28 -25.67
CA MET A 61 2.09 -8.71 -26.29
C MET A 61 2.13 -10.19 -26.67
N GLU A 62 3.24 -10.69 -27.19
CA GLU A 62 3.39 -12.12 -27.50
C GLU A 62 3.45 -12.99 -26.23
N GLN A 63 4.11 -12.52 -25.17
CA GLN A 63 4.13 -13.25 -23.90
C GLN A 63 2.74 -13.27 -23.23
N ILE A 64 2.03 -12.14 -23.20
CA ILE A 64 0.66 -12.04 -22.67
C ILE A 64 -0.28 -12.94 -23.48
N LYS A 65 -0.21 -12.91 -24.82
CA LYS A 65 -1.00 -13.80 -25.69
C LYS A 65 -0.68 -15.27 -25.41
N LYS A 66 0.60 -15.61 -25.20
CA LYS A 66 1.03 -16.97 -24.89
C LYS A 66 0.50 -17.43 -23.54
N ASP A 67 0.54 -16.57 -22.54
CA ASP A 67 0.07 -16.89 -21.18
C ASP A 67 -1.46 -17.02 -21.15
N ILE A 68 -2.21 -16.13 -21.82
CA ILE A 68 -3.68 -16.23 -21.96
C ILE A 68 -4.09 -17.50 -22.73
N ARG A 69 -3.28 -17.94 -23.71
CA ARG A 69 -3.55 -19.18 -24.46
C ARG A 69 -3.08 -20.44 -23.73
N SER A 70 -2.39 -20.30 -22.59
CA SER A 70 -1.93 -21.46 -21.83
C SER A 70 -3.11 -22.16 -21.15
N LYS A 71 -3.08 -23.49 -21.09
CA LYS A 71 -4.16 -24.27 -20.49
C LYS A 71 -4.30 -24.04 -18.99
N ASP A 72 -3.21 -23.67 -18.34
CA ASP A 72 -3.12 -23.45 -16.89
C ASP A 72 -3.37 -21.98 -16.53
N PHE A 73 -3.87 -21.17 -17.48
CA PHE A 73 -4.09 -19.74 -17.25
C PHE A 73 -5.07 -19.51 -16.11
N ASP A 74 -6.22 -20.19 -16.15
CA ASP A 74 -7.29 -20.01 -15.15
C ASP A 74 -6.84 -20.44 -13.75
N GLU A 75 -6.10 -21.54 -13.63
CA GLU A 75 -5.53 -22.01 -12.36
C GLU A 75 -4.50 -21.03 -11.79
N LYS A 76 -3.67 -20.41 -12.65
CA LYS A 76 -2.71 -19.38 -12.24
C LYS A 76 -3.40 -18.09 -11.81
N VAL A 77 -4.48 -17.70 -12.48
CA VAL A 77 -5.25 -16.52 -12.09
C VAL A 77 -5.91 -16.76 -10.72
N GLU A 78 -6.53 -17.91 -10.52
CA GLU A 78 -7.19 -18.25 -9.27
C GLU A 78 -6.19 -18.36 -8.11
N SER A 79 -5.04 -18.99 -8.31
CA SER A 79 -4.03 -19.10 -7.25
C SER A 79 -3.35 -17.78 -6.88
N GLN A 80 -3.26 -16.83 -7.81
CA GLN A 80 -2.51 -15.59 -7.59
C GLN A 80 -3.40 -14.37 -7.26
N PHE A 81 -4.64 -14.38 -7.75
CA PHE A 81 -5.61 -13.30 -7.61
C PHE A 81 -6.97 -13.77 -7.10
N GLY A 82 -7.20 -15.08 -7.01
CA GLY A 82 -8.33 -15.60 -6.28
C GLY A 82 -8.27 -15.08 -4.85
N LEU A 83 -9.45 -14.76 -4.33
CA LEU A 83 -9.57 -14.44 -2.93
C LEU A 83 -9.24 -15.74 -2.20
N GLU A 84 -8.03 -15.87 -1.66
CA GLU A 84 -7.86 -16.71 -0.49
C GLU A 84 -8.94 -16.25 0.50
N ASP A 85 -9.66 -17.18 1.13
CA ASP A 85 -10.67 -16.93 2.17
C ASP A 85 -10.07 -16.24 3.43
N GLU A 86 -9.01 -15.44 3.28
CA GLU A 86 -8.55 -14.47 4.24
C GLU A 86 -9.63 -13.39 4.36
N PRO A 87 -10.31 -13.29 5.52
CA PRO A 87 -11.35 -12.31 5.71
C PRO A 87 -10.73 -10.92 5.50
N ILE A 88 -11.23 -10.19 4.50
CA ILE A 88 -10.90 -8.79 4.33
C ILE A 88 -11.40 -8.07 5.58
N ILE A 89 -10.49 -7.76 6.52
CA ILE A 89 -10.82 -6.97 7.72
C ILE A 89 -11.05 -5.52 7.29
N VAL A 90 -12.22 -5.24 6.73
CA VAL A 90 -12.72 -3.88 6.56
C VAL A 90 -13.36 -3.51 7.90
N PHE A 91 -12.71 -2.63 8.66
CA PHE A 91 -13.34 -2.00 9.81
C PHE A 91 -14.44 -1.05 9.29
N ASP A 92 -15.66 -1.58 9.10
CA ASP A 92 -16.86 -0.79 8.85
C ASP A 92 -17.46 -0.38 10.20
N PRO A 93 -17.70 0.91 10.48
CA PRO A 93 -18.39 1.34 11.68
C PRO A 93 -19.84 0.83 11.81
N ASN A 94 -20.41 0.21 10.76
CA ASN A 94 -21.71 -0.46 10.78
C ASN A 94 -21.63 -2.00 10.83
N THR A 95 -20.46 -2.59 11.07
CA THR A 95 -20.33 -4.04 11.25
C THR A 95 -21.24 -4.51 12.40
N THR A 96 -22.06 -5.52 12.12
CA THR A 96 -23.01 -6.07 13.10
C THR A 96 -22.29 -6.85 14.20
N ASP A 97 -22.92 -6.98 15.37
CA ASP A 97 -22.34 -7.72 16.51
C ASP A 97 -22.02 -9.19 16.16
N GLU A 98 -22.78 -9.78 15.24
CA GLU A 98 -22.56 -11.13 14.74
C GLU A 98 -21.29 -11.25 13.89
N GLU A 99 -21.01 -10.24 13.06
CA GLU A 99 -19.80 -10.15 12.24
C GLU A 99 -18.57 -9.86 13.13
N LEU A 100 -18.71 -9.03 14.15
CA LEU A 100 -17.66 -8.77 15.14
C LEU A 100 -17.26 -10.05 15.89
N ASN A 101 -18.23 -10.89 16.27
CA ASN A 101 -17.95 -12.15 16.95
C ASN A 101 -17.17 -13.13 16.07
N LYS A 102 -17.49 -13.22 14.78
CA LYS A 102 -16.71 -14.05 13.82
C LYS A 102 -15.28 -13.55 13.65
N ILE A 103 -15.07 -12.23 13.63
CA ILE A 103 -13.73 -11.63 13.56
C ILE A 103 -12.94 -11.93 14.84
N LEU A 104 -13.59 -11.85 16.00
CA LEU A 104 -12.97 -12.15 17.30
C LEU A 104 -12.58 -13.63 17.45
N GLU A 105 -13.37 -14.55 16.90
CA GLU A 105 -13.04 -15.99 16.89
C GLU A 105 -11.79 -16.31 16.05
N GLY A 106 -11.56 -15.56 14.97
CA GLY A 106 -10.36 -15.71 14.12
C GLY A 106 -9.09 -15.13 14.75
N LEU A 107 -9.21 -14.21 15.71
CA LEU A 107 -8.06 -13.67 16.44
C LEU A 107 -7.68 -14.66 17.56
N LYS A 108 -6.67 -15.51 17.30
CA LYS A 108 -6.01 -16.29 18.36
C LYS A 108 -5.37 -15.36 19.37
N ILE A 109 -6.13 -14.97 20.39
CA ILE A 109 -5.56 -14.35 21.59
C ILE A 109 -4.85 -15.47 22.33
N GLU A 110 -3.54 -15.58 22.14
CA GLU A 110 -2.72 -16.31 23.11
C GLU A 110 -2.90 -15.62 24.46
N LYS A 111 -3.70 -16.24 25.34
CA LYS A 111 -3.72 -15.89 26.75
C LYS A 111 -2.40 -16.34 27.36
N GLY A 112 -1.36 -15.55 27.13
CA GLY A 112 -0.16 -15.57 27.97
C GLY A 112 -0.56 -15.14 29.38
N PHE A 113 -0.34 -16.04 30.33
CA PHE A 113 -0.25 -15.73 31.75
C PHE A 113 0.95 -14.80 32.03
#